data_AF-A0A383D811-F1
#
_entry.id   AF-A0A383D811-F1
#
_cell.length_a   1.000
_cell.length_b   1.000
_cell.length_c   1.000
_cell.angle_alpha   90.00
_cell.angle_beta   90.00
_cell.angle_gamma   90.00
#
_symmetry.space_group_name_H-M   'P 1'
#
loop_
_entity.id
_entity.type
_entity.pdbx_description
1 polymer ?
#
loop_
_entity_poly.entity_id
_entity_poly.type
_entity_poly.pdbx_seq_one_letter_code
_entity_poly.pdbx_strand_id
1 'polypeptide(L)'
;RIKNLFEPKGYSETGDLTKADLIVLNTCHIREKAVEKVYSDIGRIKKIKKNKHKLVIAGCVAQAEGKEIKKRASSVDYIVGPQSYHKLPSMIENNSSFINDDFLQNEKFKNLLFKSSNTVSEFVSIQEGCDKFCSFCVVPYTRGSEFSRSVNEIKEEIKKYIDNGIKEVILLGQNVNAYHDDSQSGKHADLAYLINKISEFDNIERIRYMTSHPNDMTNSLIEAHGKNFKLMPFLHL
;
A
#
# COMPACT_ATOMS: atom_id res chain seq x y z
N ARG A 1 3.54 -6.62 -3.82
CA ARG A 1 2.08 -6.49 -4.04
C ARG A 1 1.72 -6.33 -5.52
N ILE A 2 2.07 -5.23 -6.23
CA ILE A 2 1.74 -5.09 -7.67
C ILE A 2 2.27 -6.26 -8.50
N LYS A 3 3.55 -6.62 -8.35
CA LYS A 3 4.17 -7.80 -8.99
C LYS A 3 3.31 -9.06 -8.85
N ASN A 4 2.89 -9.37 -7.62
CA ASN A 4 2.12 -10.58 -7.31
C ASN A 4 0.81 -10.69 -8.11
N LEU A 5 0.21 -9.56 -8.53
CA LEU A 5 -1.02 -9.56 -9.32
C LEU A 5 -0.83 -10.09 -10.74
N PHE A 6 0.41 -10.03 -11.26
CA PHE A 6 0.74 -10.44 -12.63
C PHE A 6 1.36 -11.84 -12.72
N GLU A 7 1.85 -12.40 -11.61
CA GLU A 7 2.40 -13.77 -11.60
C GLU A 7 1.38 -14.82 -12.07
N PRO A 8 0.10 -14.82 -11.60
CA PRO A 8 -0.92 -15.75 -12.11
C PRO A 8 -1.28 -15.53 -13.58
N LYS A 9 -0.90 -14.37 -14.15
CA LYS A 9 -1.09 -14.01 -15.56
C LYS A 9 0.10 -14.40 -16.43
N GLY A 10 1.08 -15.12 -15.87
CA GLY A 10 2.26 -15.62 -16.60
C GLY A 10 3.40 -14.62 -16.73
N TYR A 11 3.34 -13.48 -16.03
CA TYR A 11 4.45 -12.51 -16.03
C TYR A 11 5.54 -12.91 -15.04
N SER A 12 6.79 -12.67 -15.44
CA SER A 12 7.97 -12.76 -14.57
C SER A 12 8.68 -11.41 -14.50
N GLU A 13 9.30 -11.12 -13.36
CA GLU A 13 10.09 -9.90 -13.19
C GLU A 13 11.41 -9.95 -13.99
N THR A 14 11.83 -8.82 -14.54
CA THR A 14 13.12 -8.64 -15.21
C THR A 14 13.78 -7.35 -14.75
N GLY A 15 15.10 -7.38 -14.51
CA GLY A 15 15.90 -6.19 -14.24
C GLY A 15 16.28 -5.42 -15.51
N ASP A 16 15.99 -5.96 -16.69
CA ASP A 16 16.29 -5.39 -17.99
C ASP A 16 15.03 -4.82 -18.63
N LEU A 17 14.96 -3.48 -18.71
CA LEU A 17 13.83 -2.76 -19.32
C LEU A 17 13.63 -3.08 -20.80
N THR A 18 14.67 -3.49 -21.51
CA THR A 18 14.57 -3.84 -22.94
C THR A 18 13.85 -5.17 -23.16
N LYS A 19 13.82 -6.03 -22.15
CA LYS A 19 13.12 -7.33 -22.17
C LYS A 19 11.70 -7.23 -21.65
N ALA A 20 11.36 -6.18 -20.91
CA ALA A 20 10.04 -6.04 -20.29
C ALA A 20 8.92 -5.87 -21.34
N ASP A 21 7.81 -6.56 -21.12
CA ASP A 21 6.56 -6.38 -21.90
C ASP A 21 5.59 -5.43 -21.19
N LEU A 22 5.77 -5.26 -19.87
CA LEU A 22 5.04 -4.34 -19.02
C LEU A 22 6.02 -3.64 -18.09
N ILE A 23 5.97 -2.31 -18.05
CA ILE A 23 6.76 -1.47 -17.15
C ILE A 23 5.78 -0.72 -16.24
N VAL A 24 5.92 -0.87 -14.93
CA VAL A 24 5.10 -0.16 -13.94
C VAL A 24 5.97 0.80 -13.14
N LEU A 25 5.73 2.10 -13.30
CA LEU A 25 6.32 3.13 -12.44
C LEU A 25 5.42 3.32 -11.22
N ASN A 26 5.82 2.81 -10.06
CA ASN A 26 5.14 3.07 -8.79
C ASN A 26 5.66 4.38 -8.18
N THR A 27 4.78 5.37 -8.09
CA THR A 27 5.13 6.77 -7.83
C THR A 27 4.64 7.24 -6.46
N CYS A 28 5.37 8.19 -5.88
CA CYS A 28 5.04 8.83 -4.61
C CYS A 28 4.93 10.34 -4.82
N HIS A 29 3.98 11.01 -4.17
CA HIS A 29 3.68 12.44 -4.35
C HIS A 29 4.03 13.31 -3.13
N ILE A 30 4.73 12.75 -2.13
CA ILE A 30 5.04 13.45 -0.87
C ILE A 30 6.36 14.24 -0.90
N ARG A 31 7.17 14.05 -1.95
CA ARG A 31 8.49 14.70 -2.08
C ARG A 31 8.42 15.78 -3.15
N GLU A 32 9.20 16.85 -2.94
CA GLU A 32 9.46 17.83 -3.99
C GLU A 32 9.98 17.13 -5.26
N LYS A 33 9.57 17.62 -6.42
CA LYS A 33 9.97 17.09 -7.74
C LYS A 33 9.50 15.68 -8.07
N ALA A 34 8.55 15.15 -7.30
CA ALA A 34 7.95 13.83 -7.55
C ALA A 34 7.39 13.73 -8.98
N VAL A 35 6.68 14.75 -9.43
CA VAL A 35 6.02 14.81 -10.74
C VAL A 35 7.05 14.88 -11.86
N GLU A 36 8.05 15.74 -11.72
CA GLU A 36 9.15 15.95 -12.67
C GLU A 36 9.98 14.68 -12.84
N LYS A 37 10.21 13.95 -11.74
CA LYS A 37 10.86 12.64 -11.79
C LYS A 37 10.06 11.65 -12.63
N VAL A 38 8.74 11.59 -12.47
CA VAL A 38 7.87 10.73 -13.28
C VAL A 38 7.99 11.06 -14.76
N TYR A 39 7.92 12.34 -15.13
CA TYR A 39 8.09 12.75 -16.54
C TYR A 39 9.49 12.44 -17.08
N SER A 40 10.53 12.59 -16.26
CA SER A 40 11.91 12.21 -16.62
C SER A 40 12.01 10.71 -16.92
N ASP A 41 11.44 9.88 -16.05
CA ASP A 41 11.48 8.42 -16.20
C ASP A 41 10.64 7.95 -17.40
N ILE A 42 9.46 8.55 -17.64
CA ILE A 42 8.67 8.34 -18.87
C ILE A 42 9.52 8.66 -20.11
N GLY A 43 10.21 9.80 -20.11
CA GLY A 43 11.06 10.23 -21.22
C GLY A 43 12.23 9.28 -21.48
N ARG A 44 12.81 8.69 -20.44
CA ARG A 44 13.86 7.66 -20.56
C ARG A 44 13.32 6.37 -21.16
N ILE A 45 12.17 5.90 -20.66
CA ILE A 45 11.53 4.66 -21.12
C ILE A 45 11.11 4.78 -22.60
N LYS A 46 10.59 5.94 -23.01
CA LYS A 46 10.22 6.21 -24.41
C LYS A 46 11.38 6.06 -25.40
N LYS A 47 12.63 6.23 -24.96
CA LYS A 47 13.82 6.08 -25.82
C LYS A 47 14.23 4.62 -26.04
N ILE A 48 13.66 3.67 -25.29
CA ILE A 48 13.96 2.25 -25.42
C ILE A 48 13.36 1.74 -26.74
N LYS A 49 14.23 1.42 -27.70
CA LYS A 49 13.85 0.90 -29.03
C LYS A 49 13.48 -0.59 -28.95
N LYS A 50 12.31 -0.92 -28.38
CA LYS A 50 11.68 -2.26 -28.45
C LYS A 50 10.32 -2.15 -29.14
N ASN A 51 9.93 -3.19 -29.87
CA ASN A 51 8.57 -3.34 -30.39
C ASN A 51 7.60 -3.61 -29.21
N LYS A 52 6.95 -2.54 -28.72
CA LYS A 52 5.82 -2.51 -27.77
C LYS A 52 6.05 -3.14 -26.38
N HIS A 53 6.44 -2.32 -25.41
CA HIS A 53 6.09 -2.55 -24.00
C HIS A 53 4.83 -1.74 -23.66
N LYS A 54 4.04 -2.19 -22.68
CA LYS A 54 3.01 -1.37 -22.02
C LYS A 54 3.65 -0.57 -20.89
N LEU A 55 3.41 0.73 -20.80
CA LEU A 55 3.88 1.60 -19.72
C LEU A 55 2.71 2.00 -18.81
N VAL A 56 2.86 1.73 -17.52
CA VAL A 56 1.86 2.05 -16.50
C VAL A 56 2.44 3.02 -15.48
N ILE A 57 1.68 4.06 -15.14
CA ILE A 57 1.98 4.94 -14.01
C ILE A 57 1.03 4.59 -12.86
N ALA A 58 1.57 4.16 -11.74
CA ALA A 58 0.82 3.78 -10.54
C ALA A 58 1.16 4.67 -9.35
N GLY A 59 0.27 4.76 -8.37
CA GLY A 59 0.56 5.39 -7.07
C GLY A 59 0.10 6.84 -6.94
N CYS A 60 0.67 7.60 -6.00
CA CYS A 60 0.10 8.89 -5.61
C CYS A 60 0.24 9.99 -6.67
N VAL A 61 1.30 9.96 -7.50
CA VAL A 61 1.40 10.91 -8.63
C VAL A 61 0.38 10.55 -9.70
N ALA A 62 0.16 9.26 -9.95
CA ALA A 62 -0.88 8.79 -10.86
C ALA A 62 -2.27 9.28 -10.43
N GLN A 63 -2.56 9.25 -9.12
CA GLN A 63 -3.80 9.76 -8.54
C GLN A 63 -3.94 11.28 -8.70
N ALA A 64 -2.87 12.04 -8.42
CA ALA A 64 -2.91 13.50 -8.45
C ALA A 64 -2.94 14.07 -9.87
N GLU A 65 -2.10 13.52 -10.76
CA GLU A 65 -1.77 14.09 -12.07
C GLU A 65 -2.28 13.26 -13.24
N GLY A 66 -3.12 12.25 -13.00
CA GLY A 66 -3.48 11.25 -14.01
C GLY A 66 -4.02 11.85 -15.31
N LYS A 67 -4.88 12.87 -15.22
CA LYS A 67 -5.43 13.58 -16.39
C LYS A 67 -4.36 14.32 -17.18
N GLU A 68 -3.40 14.95 -16.50
CA GLU A 68 -2.31 15.70 -17.15
C GLU A 68 -1.26 14.77 -17.75
N ILE A 69 -0.92 13.67 -17.08
CA ILE A 69 -0.07 12.61 -17.63
C ILE A 69 -0.68 12.06 -18.92
N LYS A 70 -1.99 11.77 -18.93
CA LYS A 70 -2.70 11.30 -20.13
C LYS A 70 -2.58 12.28 -21.30
N LYS A 71 -2.66 13.59 -21.03
CA LYS A 71 -2.54 14.63 -22.08
C LYS A 71 -1.10 14.78 -22.59
N ARG A 72 -0.11 14.76 -21.68
CA ARG A 72 1.28 15.15 -21.97
C ARG A 72 2.19 13.98 -22.36
N ALA A 73 1.87 12.76 -21.93
CA ALA A 73 2.70 11.57 -22.08
C ALA A 73 1.95 10.47 -22.85
N SER A 74 1.85 10.63 -24.17
CA SER A 74 1.18 9.66 -25.05
C SER A 74 1.79 8.25 -25.08
N SER A 75 2.99 8.06 -24.52
CA SER A 75 3.64 6.77 -24.38
C SER A 75 3.21 6.00 -23.13
N VAL A 76 2.38 6.58 -22.26
CA VAL A 76 1.75 5.87 -21.13
C VAL A 76 0.50 5.17 -21.63
N ASP A 77 0.32 3.91 -21.29
CA ASP A 77 -0.85 3.11 -21.69
C ASP A 77 -1.93 3.08 -20.60
N TYR A 78 -1.54 3.04 -19.33
CA TYR A 78 -2.49 3.01 -18.20
C TYR A 78 -2.00 3.83 -17.01
N ILE A 79 -2.96 4.37 -16.26
CA ILE A 79 -2.74 5.14 -15.03
C ILE A 79 -3.64 4.56 -13.95
N VAL A 80 -3.06 4.27 -12.78
CA VAL A 80 -3.82 3.69 -11.68
C VAL A 80 -3.46 4.27 -10.32
N GLY A 81 -4.49 4.65 -9.56
CA GLY A 81 -4.37 5.16 -8.21
C GLY A 81 -3.84 4.12 -7.21
N PRO A 82 -3.39 4.55 -6.02
CA PRO A 82 -2.91 3.63 -4.97
C PRO A 82 -4.02 2.70 -4.42
N GLN A 83 -5.29 3.05 -4.61
CA GLN A 83 -6.43 2.27 -4.14
C GLN A 83 -7.05 1.36 -5.21
N SER A 84 -6.64 1.48 -6.47
CA SER A 84 -7.26 0.77 -7.59
C SER A 84 -6.31 -0.17 -8.34
N TYR A 85 -5.03 -0.25 -7.96
CA TYR A 85 -4.02 -1.04 -8.71
C TYR A 85 -4.33 -2.54 -8.84
N HIS A 86 -5.21 -3.10 -8.01
CA HIS A 86 -5.70 -4.48 -8.14
C HIS A 86 -6.48 -4.72 -9.44
N LYS A 87 -7.06 -3.66 -10.04
CA LYS A 87 -7.76 -3.73 -11.34
C LYS A 87 -6.81 -3.80 -12.52
N LEU A 88 -5.53 -3.43 -12.34
CA LEU A 88 -4.58 -3.25 -13.43
C LEU A 88 -4.44 -4.48 -14.35
N PRO A 89 -4.36 -5.74 -13.87
CA PRO A 89 -4.35 -6.90 -14.76
C PRO A 89 -5.59 -6.97 -15.65
N SER A 90 -6.79 -6.78 -15.09
CA SER A 90 -8.04 -6.80 -15.86
C SER A 90 -8.14 -5.64 -16.85
N MET A 91 -7.58 -4.47 -16.51
CA MET A 91 -7.54 -3.31 -17.40
C MET A 91 -6.67 -3.58 -18.63
N ILE A 92 -5.54 -4.26 -18.41
CA ILE A 92 -4.59 -4.64 -19.46
C ILE A 92 -5.16 -5.74 -20.36
N GLU A 93 -5.86 -6.73 -19.80
CA GLU A 93 -6.48 -7.84 -20.54
C GLU A 93 -7.64 -7.38 -21.41
N ASN A 94 -8.53 -6.55 -20.86
CA ASN A 94 -9.73 -6.09 -21.55
C ASN A 94 -9.49 -4.86 -22.44
N ASN A 95 -8.28 -4.31 -22.45
CA ASN A 95 -7.97 -3.00 -23.03
C ASN A 95 -9.00 -1.93 -22.60
N SER A 96 -9.36 -1.92 -21.32
CA SER A 96 -10.41 -1.04 -20.76
C SER A 96 -9.87 0.36 -20.45
N SER A 97 -10.49 1.08 -19.49
CA SER A 97 -10.17 2.49 -19.20
C SER A 97 -8.67 2.77 -19.05
N PHE A 98 -8.24 3.90 -19.63
CA PHE A 98 -6.86 4.39 -19.54
C PHE A 98 -6.48 4.84 -18.12
N ILE A 99 -7.44 5.39 -17.37
CA ILE A 99 -7.26 5.84 -15.98
C ILE A 99 -8.22 5.05 -15.10
N ASN A 100 -7.75 4.60 -13.94
CA ASN A 100 -8.59 4.28 -12.80
C ASN A 100 -8.01 4.95 -11.54
N ASP A 101 -8.64 6.03 -11.11
CA ASP A 101 -8.30 6.83 -9.93
C ASP A 101 -9.36 6.69 -8.82
N ASP A 102 -10.14 5.62 -8.85
CA ASP A 102 -11.19 5.34 -7.85
C ASP A 102 -10.58 4.94 -6.50
N PHE A 103 -11.22 5.39 -5.41
CA PHE A 103 -10.90 4.96 -4.05
C PHE A 103 -11.62 3.63 -3.73
N LEU A 104 -10.94 2.51 -4.04
CA LEU A 104 -11.47 1.15 -3.94
C LEU A 104 -10.78 0.31 -2.85
N GLN A 105 -10.51 0.89 -1.67
CA GLN A 105 -9.72 0.25 -0.60
C GLN A 105 -10.23 -1.16 -0.24
N ASN A 106 -11.51 -1.28 0.10
CA ASN A 106 -12.12 -2.55 0.51
C ASN A 106 -12.03 -3.62 -0.59
N GLU A 107 -12.42 -3.25 -1.82
CA GLU A 107 -12.33 -4.16 -2.97
C GLU A 107 -10.88 -4.56 -3.24
N LYS A 108 -9.94 -3.62 -3.16
CA LYS A 108 -8.52 -3.88 -3.35
C LYS A 108 -8.04 -4.96 -2.39
N PHE A 109 -8.20 -4.77 -1.08
CA PHE A 109 -7.68 -5.72 -0.10
C PHE A 109 -8.26 -7.13 -0.25
N LYS A 110 -9.52 -7.26 -0.70
CA LYS A 110 -10.13 -8.56 -1.02
C LYS A 110 -9.52 -9.26 -2.24
N ASN A 111 -8.92 -8.51 -3.16
CA ASN A 111 -8.35 -9.02 -4.42
C ASN A 111 -6.82 -9.07 -4.41
N LEU A 112 -6.16 -8.71 -3.31
CA LEU A 112 -4.69 -8.78 -3.22
C LEU A 112 -4.20 -10.20 -2.94
N LEU A 113 -3.09 -10.54 -3.60
CA LEU A 113 -2.32 -11.74 -3.31
C LEU A 113 -1.21 -11.43 -2.32
N PHE A 114 -1.43 -11.84 -1.07
CA PHE A 114 -0.48 -11.73 0.03
C PHE A 114 0.56 -12.85 -0.07
N LYS A 115 1.78 -12.48 -0.48
CA LYS A 115 2.95 -13.37 -0.51
C LYS A 115 4.05 -12.75 0.34
N SER A 116 4.69 -13.57 1.16
CA SER A 116 5.81 -13.13 1.99
C SER A 116 6.96 -12.64 1.10
N SER A 117 7.70 -11.66 1.60
CA SER A 117 8.98 -11.23 1.05
C SER A 117 10.13 -12.23 1.27
N ASN A 118 9.86 -13.36 1.94
CA ASN A 118 10.87 -14.33 2.40
C ASN A 118 11.94 -13.70 3.30
N THR A 119 11.54 -12.71 4.10
CA THR A 119 12.38 -12.07 5.12
C THR A 119 11.79 -12.32 6.50
N VAL A 120 12.55 -11.99 7.55
CA VAL A 120 12.11 -12.18 8.96
C VAL A 120 11.01 -11.19 9.36
N SER A 121 10.94 -10.04 8.68
CA SER A 121 10.07 -8.91 9.00
C SER A 121 9.16 -8.59 7.83
N GLU A 122 7.84 -8.52 8.06
CA GLU A 122 6.89 -8.24 6.99
C GLU A 122 6.07 -6.98 7.23
N PHE A 123 5.83 -6.22 6.16
CA PHE A 123 5.03 -5.01 6.20
C PHE A 123 3.55 -5.34 5.99
N VAL A 124 2.72 -4.97 6.96
CA VAL A 124 1.27 -5.23 6.92
C VAL A 124 0.53 -3.90 6.91
N SER A 125 -0.04 -3.53 5.76
CA SER A 125 -0.87 -2.32 5.66
C SER A 125 -2.19 -2.53 6.40
N ILE A 126 -2.41 -1.90 7.54
CA ILE A 126 -3.63 -2.02 8.36
C ILE A 126 -4.66 -0.94 8.05
N GLN A 127 -4.20 0.19 7.53
CA GLN A 127 -5.01 1.36 7.25
C GLN A 127 -4.51 2.04 5.97
N GLU A 128 -5.42 2.72 5.26
CA GLU A 128 -5.08 3.60 4.15
C GLU A 128 -5.95 4.87 4.18
N GLY A 129 -5.44 5.96 3.59
CA GLY A 129 -6.10 7.26 3.70
C GLY A 129 -5.88 7.92 5.06
N CYS A 130 -6.32 9.17 5.20
CA CYS A 130 -6.14 9.95 6.43
C CYS A 130 -7.09 11.15 6.45
N ASP A 131 -7.74 11.38 7.59
CA ASP A 131 -8.73 12.45 7.79
C ASP A 131 -8.18 13.66 8.57
N LYS A 132 -6.85 13.77 8.79
CA LYS A 132 -6.25 14.86 9.58
C LYS A 132 -6.09 16.19 8.84
N PHE A 133 -6.24 16.21 7.50
CA PHE A 133 -6.17 17.41 6.65
C PHE A 133 -5.10 18.44 7.05
N CYS A 134 -3.89 17.96 7.39
CA CYS A 134 -2.78 18.84 7.75
C CYS A 134 -2.47 19.76 6.56
N SER A 135 -2.18 21.04 6.80
CA SER A 135 -2.02 22.08 5.77
C SER A 135 -0.99 21.76 4.68
N PHE A 136 -0.01 20.91 4.99
CA PHE A 136 1.07 20.48 4.09
C PHE A 136 0.82 19.13 3.42
N CYS A 137 -0.25 18.41 3.79
CA CYS A 137 -0.41 17.00 3.48
C CYS A 137 -1.31 16.74 2.28
N VAL A 138 -0.78 16.03 1.29
CA VAL A 138 -1.51 15.65 0.06
C VAL A 138 -2.29 14.33 0.18
N VAL A 139 -2.14 13.62 1.30
CA VAL A 139 -2.71 12.28 1.50
C VAL A 139 -4.23 12.25 1.35
N PRO A 140 -5.03 13.15 1.98
CA PRO A 140 -6.48 13.08 1.87
C PRO A 140 -6.97 13.12 0.41
N TYR A 141 -6.25 13.86 -0.44
CA TYR A 141 -6.56 14.01 -1.86
C TYR A 141 -6.05 12.87 -2.74
N THR A 142 -5.00 12.16 -2.33
CA THR A 142 -4.34 11.13 -3.14
C THR A 142 -4.57 9.70 -2.65
N ARG A 143 -5.16 9.53 -1.48
CA ARG A 143 -5.45 8.21 -0.88
C ARG A 143 -6.85 8.09 -0.31
N GLY A 144 -7.63 9.18 -0.35
CA GLY A 144 -9.01 9.24 0.11
C GLY A 144 -9.12 9.34 1.63
N SER A 145 -10.35 9.18 2.10
CA SER A 145 -10.68 9.14 3.51
C SER A 145 -10.02 7.96 4.22
N GLU A 146 -9.91 8.08 5.52
CA GLU A 146 -9.43 7.00 6.37
C GLU A 146 -10.24 5.71 6.17
N PHE A 147 -9.52 4.61 5.99
CA PHE A 147 -10.06 3.26 5.86
C PHE A 147 -9.18 2.31 6.66
N SER A 148 -9.78 1.65 7.64
CA SER A 148 -9.14 0.60 8.43
C SER A 148 -9.61 -0.76 7.96
N ARG A 149 -8.68 -1.72 7.86
CA ARG A 149 -9.02 -3.12 7.61
C ARG A 149 -9.54 -3.78 8.87
N SER A 150 -10.37 -4.80 8.72
CA SER A 150 -10.81 -5.55 9.89
C SER A 150 -9.65 -6.30 10.56
N VAL A 151 -9.75 -6.49 11.88
CA VAL A 151 -8.78 -7.27 12.65
C VAL A 151 -8.63 -8.68 12.07
N ASN A 152 -9.72 -9.28 11.60
CA ASN A 152 -9.73 -10.63 11.02
C ASN A 152 -8.94 -10.69 9.71
N GLU A 153 -9.17 -9.75 8.78
CA GLU A 153 -8.42 -9.69 7.51
C GLU A 153 -6.90 -9.51 7.74
N ILE A 154 -6.54 -8.72 8.76
CA ILE A 154 -5.13 -8.51 9.13
C ILE A 154 -4.53 -9.81 9.72
N LYS A 155 -5.25 -10.48 10.62
CA LYS A 155 -4.82 -11.77 11.20
C LYS A 155 -4.66 -12.85 10.13
N GLU A 156 -5.57 -12.90 9.15
CA GLU A 156 -5.49 -13.85 8.03
C GLU A 156 -4.28 -13.60 7.13
N GLU A 157 -3.95 -12.34 6.84
CA GLU A 157 -2.72 -12.00 6.11
C GLU A 157 -1.47 -12.41 6.91
N ILE A 158 -1.41 -12.08 8.21
CA ILE A 158 -0.27 -12.42 9.07
C ILE A 158 -0.05 -13.94 9.14
N LYS A 159 -1.11 -14.74 9.26
CA LYS A 159 -1.02 -16.21 9.25
C LYS A 159 -0.31 -16.73 8.00
N LYS A 160 -0.68 -16.23 6.81
CA LYS A 160 -0.03 -16.61 5.54
C LYS A 160 1.47 -16.28 5.54
N TYR A 161 1.88 -15.22 6.23
CA TYR A 161 3.29 -14.89 6.38
C TYR A 161 4.00 -15.76 7.41
N ILE A 162 3.33 -16.13 8.52
CA ILE A 162 3.88 -17.04 9.53
C ILE A 162 4.25 -18.39 8.91
N ASP A 163 3.45 -18.89 7.97
CA ASP A 163 3.74 -20.12 7.22
C ASP A 163 5.06 -20.05 6.43
N ASN A 164 5.57 -18.84 6.17
CA ASN A 164 6.85 -18.56 5.51
C ASN A 164 7.96 -18.15 6.49
N GLY A 165 7.74 -18.30 7.80
CA GLY A 165 8.77 -18.13 8.84
C GLY A 165 8.99 -16.70 9.34
N ILE A 166 8.06 -15.77 9.09
CA ILE A 166 8.20 -14.42 9.65
C ILE A 166 8.18 -14.44 11.18
N LYS A 167 8.92 -13.52 11.79
CA LYS A 167 8.99 -13.32 13.25
C LYS A 167 8.65 -11.89 13.67
N GLU A 168 8.67 -10.94 12.74
CA GLU A 168 8.32 -9.54 13.01
C GLU A 168 7.22 -9.05 12.06
N VAL A 169 6.25 -8.33 12.60
CA VAL A 169 5.21 -7.63 11.84
C VAL A 169 5.40 -6.13 12.01
N ILE A 170 5.43 -5.40 10.89
CA ILE A 170 5.50 -3.94 10.87
C ILE A 170 4.20 -3.39 10.29
N LEU A 171 3.35 -2.84 11.17
CA LEU A 171 2.06 -2.28 10.82
C LEU A 171 2.22 -0.93 10.12
N LEU A 172 1.59 -0.81 8.94
CA LEU A 172 1.68 0.37 8.09
C LEU A 172 0.32 1.01 7.85
N GLY A 173 0.34 2.32 7.68
CA GLY A 173 -0.79 3.16 7.33
C GLY A 173 -0.33 4.60 7.13
N GLN A 174 -1.23 5.49 6.74
CA GLN A 174 -0.92 6.93 6.68
C GLN A 174 -1.05 7.62 8.04
N ASN A 175 -1.85 7.04 8.96
CA ASN A 175 -1.97 7.45 10.34
C ASN A 175 -2.32 6.24 11.22
N VAL A 176 -1.34 5.38 11.51
CA VAL A 176 -1.61 4.02 12.04
C VAL A 176 -2.28 4.02 13.41
N ASN A 177 -2.04 5.03 14.25
CA ASN A 177 -2.64 5.11 15.59
C ASN A 177 -4.06 5.68 15.58
N ALA A 178 -4.60 6.05 14.40
CA ALA A 178 -6.04 6.24 14.21
C ALA A 178 -6.78 4.95 13.79
N TYR A 179 -6.07 3.80 13.73
CA TYR A 179 -6.69 2.52 13.40
C TYR A 179 -7.89 2.24 14.30
N HIS A 180 -8.99 1.86 13.67
CA HIS A 180 -10.25 1.51 14.32
C HIS A 180 -10.95 0.40 13.52
N ASP A 181 -11.56 -0.54 14.21
CA ASP A 181 -12.42 -1.56 13.59
C ASP A 181 -13.67 -1.76 14.44
N ASP A 182 -14.82 -1.42 13.87
CA ASP A 182 -16.15 -1.56 14.50
C ASP A 182 -16.94 -2.74 13.92
N SER A 183 -16.31 -3.59 13.09
CA SER A 183 -16.99 -4.73 12.43
C SER A 183 -17.45 -5.82 13.39
N GLN A 184 -16.89 -5.88 14.61
CA GLN A 184 -17.34 -6.81 15.65
C GLN A 184 -18.40 -6.15 16.52
N SER A 185 -19.62 -6.71 16.49
CA SER A 185 -20.77 -6.21 17.25
C SER A 185 -20.39 -5.89 18.70
N GLY A 186 -20.52 -4.60 19.05
CA GLY A 186 -20.32 -4.10 20.41
C GLY A 186 -18.87 -3.91 20.88
N LYS A 187 -17.86 -4.04 20.00
CA LYS A 187 -16.45 -3.83 20.35
C LYS A 187 -15.75 -2.91 19.35
N HIS A 188 -15.44 -1.71 19.80
CA HIS A 188 -14.49 -0.83 19.13
C HIS A 188 -13.07 -1.39 19.32
N ALA A 189 -12.38 -1.71 18.23
CA ALA A 189 -11.01 -2.20 18.25
C ALA A 189 -10.05 -1.11 17.77
N ASP A 190 -9.27 -0.54 18.69
CA ASP A 190 -8.21 0.43 18.38
C ASP A 190 -6.88 -0.27 18.02
N LEU A 191 -5.83 0.53 17.74
CA LEU A 191 -4.50 -0.01 17.42
C LEU A 191 -3.94 -0.89 18.55
N ALA A 192 -4.16 -0.53 19.81
CA ALA A 192 -3.69 -1.30 20.96
C ALA A 192 -4.34 -2.69 21.02
N TYR A 193 -5.66 -2.75 20.78
CA TYR A 193 -6.38 -4.01 20.64
C TYR A 193 -5.79 -4.87 19.52
N LEU A 194 -5.56 -4.30 18.32
CA LEU A 194 -4.97 -5.03 17.20
C LEU A 194 -3.57 -5.58 17.55
N ILE A 195 -2.70 -4.77 18.16
CA ILE A 195 -1.36 -5.20 18.60
C ILE A 195 -1.46 -6.38 19.56
N ASN A 196 -2.36 -6.32 20.54
CA ASN A 196 -2.59 -7.43 21.47
C ASN A 196 -3.09 -8.69 20.75
N LYS A 197 -3.99 -8.55 19.77
CA LYS A 197 -4.47 -9.67 18.94
C LYS A 197 -3.42 -10.29 18.04
N ILE A 198 -2.43 -9.52 17.58
CA ILE A 198 -1.28 -10.04 16.85
C ILE A 198 -0.29 -10.73 17.81
N SER A 199 -0.18 -10.24 19.04
CA SER A 199 0.71 -10.79 20.06
C SER A 199 0.32 -12.20 20.51
N GLU A 200 -0.95 -12.58 20.30
CA GLU A 200 -1.47 -13.94 20.50
C GLU A 200 -0.82 -14.99 19.56
N PHE A 201 -0.15 -14.58 18.47
CA PHE A 201 0.58 -15.51 17.62
C PHE A 201 1.93 -15.88 18.25
N ASP A 202 2.10 -17.14 18.62
CA ASP A 202 3.35 -17.65 19.22
C ASP A 202 4.58 -17.42 18.32
N ASN A 203 4.41 -17.54 17.00
CA ASN A 203 5.50 -17.35 16.04
C ASN A 203 5.95 -15.90 15.90
N ILE A 204 5.13 -14.92 16.29
CA ILE A 204 5.47 -13.50 16.20
C ILE A 204 6.20 -13.09 17.48
N GLU A 205 7.43 -12.62 17.33
CA GLU A 205 8.31 -12.18 18.41
C GLU A 205 8.31 -10.65 18.55
N ARG A 206 8.05 -9.93 17.45
CA ARG A 206 8.14 -8.47 17.40
C ARG A 206 7.00 -7.83 16.61
N ILE A 207 6.52 -6.72 17.13
CA ILE A 207 5.52 -5.87 16.49
C ILE A 207 6.07 -4.44 16.50
N ARG A 208 6.06 -3.80 15.34
CA ARG A 208 6.30 -2.36 15.17
C ARG A 208 5.12 -1.75 14.44
N TYR A 209 5.00 -0.45 14.56
CA TYR A 209 4.15 0.34 13.69
C TYR A 209 4.90 1.60 13.26
N MET A 210 4.50 2.18 12.14
CA MET A 210 5.10 3.40 11.62
C MET A 210 4.04 4.37 11.14
N THR A 211 4.32 5.66 11.26
CA THR A 211 3.48 6.80 10.83
C THR A 211 2.32 7.07 11.80
N SER A 212 2.61 7.74 12.91
CA SER A 212 1.61 8.15 13.89
C SER A 212 1.32 9.65 13.84
N HIS A 213 0.14 10.04 14.31
CA HIS A 213 -0.24 11.42 14.55
C HIS A 213 -0.32 11.70 16.06
N PRO A 214 0.26 12.79 16.60
CA PRO A 214 0.24 13.09 18.03
C PRO A 214 -1.15 13.11 18.67
N ASN A 215 -2.14 13.63 17.95
CA ASN A 215 -3.52 13.69 18.45
C ASN A 215 -4.20 12.33 18.63
N ASP A 216 -3.70 11.25 18.01
CA ASP A 216 -4.29 9.90 18.12
C ASP A 216 -3.47 9.01 19.07
N MET A 217 -2.65 9.62 19.93
CA MET A 217 -1.88 8.90 20.92
C MET A 217 -2.75 8.59 22.13
N THR A 218 -3.53 7.50 22.06
CA THR A 218 -4.49 7.10 23.10
C THR A 218 -3.83 6.49 24.34
N ASN A 219 -4.49 6.59 25.50
CA ASN A 219 -4.04 5.92 26.73
C ASN A 219 -3.87 4.41 26.54
N SER A 220 -4.75 3.76 25.77
CA SER A 220 -4.66 2.33 25.47
C SER A 220 -3.37 1.96 24.75
N LEU A 221 -2.91 2.77 23.79
CA LEU A 221 -1.65 2.53 23.08
C LEU A 221 -0.43 2.86 23.94
N ILE A 222 -0.50 3.87 24.83
CA ILE A 222 0.53 4.12 25.85
C ILE A 222 0.66 2.90 26.77
N GLU A 223 -0.46 2.38 27.27
CA GLU A 223 -0.48 1.19 28.12
C GLU A 223 0.06 -0.05 27.41
N ALA A 224 -0.23 -0.22 26.11
CA ALA A 224 0.29 -1.31 25.32
C ALA A 224 1.84 -1.30 25.27
N HIS A 225 2.46 -0.12 25.12
CA HIS A 225 3.93 0.01 25.20
C HIS A 225 4.51 -0.41 26.56
N GLY A 226 3.76 -0.21 27.64
CA GLY A 226 4.20 -0.59 28.99
C GLY A 226 3.95 -2.07 29.33
N LYS A 227 2.97 -2.73 28.69
CA LYS A 227 2.49 -4.06 29.09
C LYS A 227 2.77 -5.17 28.07
N ASN A 228 2.93 -4.83 26.79
CA ASN A 228 3.08 -5.81 25.73
C ASN A 228 4.55 -5.96 25.31
N PHE A 229 5.21 -7.05 25.74
CA PHE A 229 6.62 -7.29 25.47
C PHE A 229 6.97 -7.60 24.00
N LYS A 230 5.98 -7.96 23.17
CA LYS A 230 6.16 -8.13 21.72
C LYS A 230 6.09 -6.79 20.98
N LEU A 231 5.44 -5.78 21.56
CA LEU A 231 5.48 -4.42 21.02
C LEU A 231 6.85 -3.80 21.30
N MET A 232 7.54 -3.40 20.24
CA MET A 232 8.88 -2.83 20.38
C MET A 232 8.84 -1.46 21.04
N PRO A 233 9.80 -1.15 21.96
CA PRO A 233 9.91 0.14 22.65
C PRO A 233 10.42 1.22 21.68
N PHE A 234 9.62 1.49 20.66
CA PHE A 234 9.89 2.36 19.54
C PHE A 234 8.57 3.03 19.15
N LEU A 235 8.57 4.36 19.20
CA LEU A 235 7.47 5.20 18.78
C LEU A 235 7.91 6.06 17.61
N HIS A 236 7.25 5.91 16.45
CA HIS A 236 7.47 6.75 15.29
C HIS A 236 6.40 7.85 15.23
N LEU A 237 6.73 9.03 15.76
CA LEU A 237 5.85 10.19 15.87
C LEU A 237 6.39 11.40 15.11
#